data_AF-A0A2D9LF40-F1
#
_entry.id   AF-A0A2D9LF40-F1
#
_cell.length_a   1.000
_cell.length_b   1.000
_cell.length_c   1.000
_cell.angle_alpha   90.00
_cell.angle_beta   90.00
_cell.angle_gamma   90.00
#
_symmetry.space_group_name_H-M   'P 1'
#
loop_
_entity.id
_entity.type
_entity.pdbx_description
1 polymer ?
#
loop_
_entity_poly.entity_id
_entity_poly.type
_entity_poly.pdbx_seq_one_letter_code
_entity_poly.pdbx_strand_id
1 'polypeptide(L)'
;MNYIEKFWNGDVRLVISYWVVGTLLSIPAAFVGVFLSRLLFQTFDDHKIFYAGWMIFTSVGIWRSADKYWRNPKNQGKKGWAIAAKIGIVLGWIVFFNALTDPYPYPY
;
A
#
# COMPACT_ATOMS: atom_id res chain seq x y z
N MET A 1 -7.92 4.58 20.84
CA MET A 1 -6.95 4.83 19.76
C MET A 1 -7.23 3.85 18.62
N ASN A 2 -7.52 4.37 17.43
CA ASN A 2 -8.06 3.60 16.29
C ASN A 2 -6.98 2.77 15.58
N TYR A 3 -7.38 1.66 14.93
CA TYR A 3 -6.44 0.77 14.21
C TYR A 3 -5.73 1.48 13.05
N ILE A 4 -6.45 2.32 12.31
CA ILE A 4 -5.94 3.14 11.20
C ILE A 4 -4.77 4.03 11.68
N GLU A 5 -4.94 4.68 12.83
CA GLU A 5 -3.93 5.55 13.43
C GLU A 5 -2.68 4.77 13.86
N LYS A 6 -2.86 3.60 14.50
CA LYS A 6 -1.75 2.70 14.85
C LYS A 6 -0.99 2.22 13.62
N PHE A 7 -1.70 1.89 12.54
CA PHE A 7 -1.08 1.49 11.28
C PHE A 7 -0.31 2.64 10.63
N TRP A 8 -0.91 3.82 10.52
CA TRP A 8 -0.26 5.02 9.99
C TRP A 8 0.99 5.40 10.78
N ASN A 9 0.98 5.23 12.10
CA ASN A 9 2.14 5.47 12.96
C ASN A 9 3.20 4.36 12.91
N GLY A 10 2.92 3.23 12.25
CA GLY A 10 3.82 2.09 12.14
C GLY A 10 3.90 1.23 13.40
N ASP A 11 2.94 1.35 14.32
CA ASP A 11 2.88 0.56 15.57
C ASP A 11 2.34 -0.87 15.33
N VAL A 12 1.86 -1.15 14.12
CA VAL A 12 1.44 -2.47 13.70
C VAL A 12 2.66 -3.30 13.27
N ARG A 13 2.66 -4.59 13.62
CA ARG A 13 3.73 -5.53 13.25
C ARG A 13 3.97 -5.48 11.74
N LEU A 14 5.24 -5.47 11.32
CA LEU A 14 5.62 -5.36 9.91
C LEU A 14 4.99 -6.45 9.03
N VAL A 15 4.97 -7.70 9.49
CA VAL A 15 4.37 -8.83 8.76
C VAL A 15 2.88 -8.60 8.52
N ILE A 16 2.15 -8.12 9.53
CA ILE A 16 0.72 -7.82 9.41
C ILE A 16 0.52 -6.62 8.47
N SER A 17 1.35 -5.59 8.62
CA SER A 17 1.28 -4.37 7.81
C SER A 17 1.45 -4.69 6.31
N TYR A 18 2.43 -5.53 5.98
CA TYR A 18 2.72 -5.91 4.59
C TYR A 18 1.69 -6.87 4.01
N TRP A 19 1.43 -8.00 4.67
CA TRP A 19 0.56 -9.05 4.11
C TRP A 19 -0.92 -8.73 4.27
N VAL A 20 -1.34 -8.25 5.43
CA VAL A 20 -2.76 -8.00 5.67
C VAL A 20 -3.17 -6.67 5.06
N VAL A 21 -2.45 -5.59 5.35
CA VAL A 21 -2.86 -4.26 4.88
C VAL A 21 -2.40 -3.98 3.46
N GLY A 22 -1.12 -4.24 3.16
CA GLY A 22 -0.56 -4.01 1.83
C GLY A 22 -1.06 -4.97 0.74
N THR A 23 -1.35 -6.23 1.09
CA THR A 23 -1.74 -7.26 0.10
C THR A 23 -3.21 -7.61 0.22
N LEU A 24 -3.64 -8.17 1.36
CA LEU A 24 -5.00 -8.71 1.51
C LEU A 24 -6.08 -7.63 1.46
N LEU A 25 -5.88 -6.49 2.11
CA LEU A 25 -6.84 -5.37 2.10
C LEU A 25 -6.79 -4.54 0.81
N SER A 26 -5.73 -4.65 0.01
CA SER A 26 -5.67 -4.01 -1.31
C SER A 26 -6.67 -4.62 -2.29
N ILE A 27 -7.01 -5.91 -2.15
CA ILE A 27 -8.04 -6.58 -2.97
C ILE A 27 -9.42 -5.93 -2.77
N PRO A 28 -10.01 -5.88 -1.56
CA PRO A 28 -11.28 -5.21 -1.36
C PRO A 28 -11.20 -3.70 -1.60
N ALA A 29 -10.06 -3.05 -1.31
CA ALA A 29 -9.87 -1.64 -1.65
C ALA A 29 -10.00 -1.40 -3.17
N ALA A 30 -9.49 -2.32 -3.98
CA ALA A 30 -9.64 -2.27 -5.43
C ALA A 30 -11.11 -2.32 -5.88
N PHE A 31 -11.89 -3.26 -5.34
CA PHE A 31 -13.32 -3.36 -5.61
C PHE A 31 -14.07 -2.11 -5.17
N VAL A 32 -13.76 -1.57 -3.98
CA VAL A 32 -14.35 -0.33 -3.46
C VAL A 32 -14.02 0.85 -4.38
N GLY A 33 -12.77 0.97 -4.85
CA GLY A 33 -12.36 2.03 -5.76
C GLY A 33 -13.15 2.02 -7.08
N VAL A 34 -13.32 0.84 -7.69
CA VAL A 34 -14.11 0.68 -8.93
C VAL A 34 -15.61 0.93 -8.68
N PHE A 35 -16.13 0.49 -7.54
CA PHE A 35 -17.53 0.72 -7.18
C PHE A 35 -17.81 2.21 -6.96
N LEU A 36 -16.95 2.90 -6.22
CA LEU A 36 -17.07 4.33 -5.97
C LEU A 36 -16.91 5.15 -7.25
N SER A 37 -16.01 4.78 -8.17
CA SER A 37 -15.85 5.50 -9.44
C SER A 37 -17.11 5.43 -10.29
N ARG A 38 -17.79 4.28 -10.31
CA ARG A 38 -19.07 4.12 -11.03
C ARG A 38 -20.24 4.88 -10.39
N LEU A 39 -20.26 4.98 -9.05
CA LEU A 39 -21.36 5.66 -8.34
C LEU A 39 -21.23 7.19 -8.30
N LEU A 40 -20.03 7.70 -8.05
CA LEU A 40 -19.84 9.11 -7.69
C LEU A 40 -19.32 9.97 -8.85
N PHE A 41 -18.57 9.37 -9.76
CA PHE A 41 -17.70 10.13 -10.63
C PHE A 41 -18.05 10.06 -12.13
N GLN A 42 -18.93 9.12 -12.53
CA GLN A 42 -19.43 8.90 -13.91
C GLN A 42 -18.36 8.72 -15.01
N THR A 43 -17.07 8.91 -14.71
CA THR A 43 -15.95 8.70 -15.63
C THR A 43 -15.07 7.56 -15.14
N PHE A 44 -14.50 6.82 -16.10
CA PHE A 44 -13.70 5.64 -15.79
C PHE A 44 -12.32 5.98 -15.23
N ASP A 45 -11.80 7.21 -15.32
CA ASP A 45 -10.43 7.53 -14.87
C ASP A 45 -10.32 7.89 -13.38
N ASP A 46 -11.43 8.23 -12.72
CA ASP A 46 -11.41 8.77 -11.35
C ASP A 46 -11.05 7.75 -10.26
N HIS A 47 -11.08 6.45 -10.57
CA HIS A 47 -10.60 5.41 -9.64
C HIS A 47 -9.10 5.58 -9.33
N LYS A 48 -8.30 6.14 -10.26
CA LYS A 48 -6.85 6.34 -10.08
C LYS A 48 -6.53 7.20 -8.86
N ILE A 49 -7.37 8.20 -8.55
CA ILE A 49 -7.21 9.08 -7.38
C ILE A 49 -7.39 8.28 -6.08
N PHE A 50 -8.41 7.42 -6.02
CA PHE A 50 -8.64 6.55 -4.87
C PHE A 50 -7.48 5.58 -4.66
N TYR A 51 -7.00 4.94 -5.74
CA TYR A 51 -5.85 4.05 -5.68
C TYR A 51 -4.57 4.77 -5.25
N ALA A 52 -4.33 5.99 -5.74
CA ALA A 52 -3.20 6.81 -5.30
C ALA A 52 -3.24 7.07 -3.79
N GLY A 53 -4.42 7.45 -3.26
CA GLY A 53 -4.61 7.64 -1.82
C GLY A 53 -4.38 6.36 -1.01
N TRP A 54 -4.93 5.24 -1.46
CA TRP A 54 -4.72 3.93 -0.83
C TRP A 54 -3.24 3.52 -0.85
N MET A 55 -2.56 3.76 -1.97
CA MET A 55 -1.15 3.45 -2.14
C MET A 55 -0.25 4.27 -1.22
N ILE A 56 -0.51 5.58 -1.08
CA ILE A 56 0.19 6.43 -0.12
C ILE A 56 -0.05 5.93 1.29
N PHE A 57 -1.32 5.66 1.64
CA PHE A 57 -1.68 5.19 2.97
C PHE A 57 -0.95 3.90 3.37
N THR A 58 -1.00 2.90 2.50
CA THR A 58 -0.35 1.61 2.73
C THR A 58 1.18 1.74 2.73
N SER A 59 1.76 2.50 1.80
CA SER A 59 3.20 2.73 1.72
C SER A 59 3.74 3.37 2.98
N VAL A 60 3.11 4.45 3.46
CA VAL A 60 3.54 5.17 4.67
C VAL A 60 3.46 4.26 5.90
N GLY A 61 2.34 3.54 6.08
CA GLY A 61 2.18 2.63 7.22
C GLY A 61 3.21 1.51 7.23
N ILE A 62 3.41 0.82 6.10
CA ILE A 62 4.37 -0.26 5.99
C ILE A 62 5.81 0.25 6.15
N TRP A 63 6.16 1.39 5.54
CA TRP A 63 7.49 1.97 5.65
C TRP A 63 7.85 2.32 7.09
N ARG A 64 6.93 2.97 7.82
CA ARG A 64 7.12 3.30 9.25
C ARG A 64 7.18 2.04 10.12
N SER A 65 6.35 1.04 9.85
CA SER A 65 6.45 -0.27 10.50
C SER A 65 7.79 -0.95 10.22
N ALA A 66 8.35 -0.80 9.01
CA ALA A 66 9.64 -1.35 8.64
C ALA A 66 10.80 -0.64 9.37
N ASP A 67 10.75 0.69 9.49
CA ASP A 67 11.72 1.46 10.25
C ASP A 67 11.72 1.10 11.74
N LYS A 68 10.53 0.99 12.34
CA LYS A 68 10.39 0.53 13.74
C LYS A 68 10.87 -0.90 13.91
N TYR A 69 10.55 -1.78 12.96
CA TYR A 69 11.03 -3.16 12.97
C TYR A 69 12.56 -3.25 12.90
N TRP A 70 13.20 -2.43 12.05
CA TRP A 70 14.64 -2.37 11.88
C TRP A 70 15.38 -1.87 13.12
N ARG A 71 14.84 -0.82 13.76
CA ARG A 71 15.43 -0.19 14.95
C ARG A 71 15.24 -1.02 16.22
N ASN A 72 14.32 -1.99 16.24
CA ASN A 72 14.08 -2.80 17.42
C ASN A 72 15.25 -3.78 17.68
N PRO A 73 15.92 -3.71 18.86
CA PRO A 73 17.02 -4.59 19.20
C PRO A 73 16.67 -6.08 19.15
N LYS A 74 15.40 -6.44 19.37
CA LYS A 74 14.91 -7.83 19.33
C LYS A 74 14.95 -8.44 17.92
N ASN A 75 15.10 -7.63 16.88
CA ASN A 75 15.04 -8.06 15.48
C ASN A 75 16.40 -8.04 14.78
N GLN A 76 17.52 -7.94 15.52
CA GLN A 76 18.85 -7.72 14.91
C GLN A 76 19.25 -8.77 13.86
N GLY A 77 18.80 -10.02 13.98
CA GLY A 77 19.01 -11.08 12.98
C GLY A 77 17.95 -11.21 11.88
N LYS A 78 16.86 -10.41 11.92
CA LYS A 78 15.73 -10.50 10.99
C LYS A 78 15.50 -9.22 10.19
N LYS A 79 16.47 -8.31 10.25
CA LYS A 79 16.48 -7.01 9.56
C LYS A 79 16.25 -7.08 8.05
N GLY A 80 16.61 -8.20 7.42
CA GLY A 80 16.35 -8.46 5.99
C GLY A 80 14.87 -8.31 5.62
N TRP A 81 13.94 -8.63 6.52
CA TRP A 81 12.52 -8.49 6.24
C TRP A 81 12.06 -7.03 6.10
N ALA A 82 12.66 -6.11 6.87
CA ALA A 82 12.37 -4.68 6.71
C ALA A 82 12.89 -4.12 5.39
N ILE A 83 14.06 -4.60 4.92
CA ILE A 83 14.59 -4.22 3.61
C ILE A 83 13.67 -4.75 2.50
N ALA A 84 13.31 -6.04 2.56
CA ALA A 84 12.43 -6.67 1.57
C ALA A 84 11.08 -5.93 1.45
N ALA A 85 10.46 -5.59 2.59
CA ALA A 85 9.20 -4.83 2.59
C ALA A 85 9.35 -3.45 1.93
N LYS A 86 10.46 -2.74 2.18
CA LYS A 86 10.74 -1.44 1.55
C LYS A 86 10.98 -1.57 0.04
N ILE A 87 11.73 -2.57 -0.39
CA ILE A 87 11.93 -2.86 -1.83
C ILE A 87 10.58 -3.14 -2.47
N GLY A 88 9.72 -3.95 -1.84
CA GLY A 88 8.36 -4.22 -2.33
C GLY A 88 7.52 -2.95 -2.50
N ILE A 89 7.60 -2.00 -1.57
CA ILE A 89 6.94 -0.68 -1.72
C ILE A 89 7.47 0.06 -2.94
N VAL A 90 8.80 0.15 -3.12
CA VAL A 90 9.41 0.85 -4.26
C VAL A 90 9.00 0.22 -5.59
N LEU A 91 9.05 -1.10 -5.68
CA LEU A 91 8.59 -1.84 -6.88
C LEU A 91 7.10 -1.58 -7.15
N GLY A 92 6.28 -1.56 -6.10
CA GLY A 92 4.87 -1.18 -6.20
C GLY A 92 4.70 0.20 -6.83
N TRP A 93 5.43 1.21 -6.34
CA TRP A 93 5.39 2.58 -6.89
C TRP A 93 5.82 2.64 -8.35
N ILE A 94 6.87 1.90 -8.74
CA ILE A 94 7.29 1.81 -10.13
C ILE A 94 6.15 1.25 -10.99
N VAL A 95 5.50 0.16 -10.58
CA VAL A 95 4.37 -0.42 -11.33
C VAL A 95 3.20 0.57 -11.42
N PHE A 96 2.88 1.26 -10.33
CA PHE A 96 1.81 2.26 -10.32
C PHE A 96 2.08 3.44 -11.26
N PHE A 97 3.29 3.99 -11.25
CA PHE A 97 3.62 5.09 -12.17
C PHE A 97 3.57 4.65 -13.63
N ASN A 98 4.05 3.44 -13.95
CA ASN A 98 3.90 2.90 -15.30
C ASN A 98 2.42 2.80 -15.70
N ALA A 99 1.56 2.31 -14.81
CA ALA A 99 0.12 2.21 -15.07
C ALA A 99 -0.58 3.58 -15.21
N LEU A 100 -0.06 4.64 -14.59
CA LEU A 100 -0.58 6.00 -14.78
C LEU A 100 -0.21 6.60 -16.14
N THR A 101 0.97 6.26 -16.65
CA THR A 101 1.48 6.79 -17.92
C THR A 101 1.11 5.96 -19.14
N ASP A 102 0.56 4.75 -18.95
CA ASP A 102 0.20 3.86 -20.05
C ASP A 102 -0.99 4.44 -20.84
N PRO A 103 -0.82 4.77 -22.13
CA PRO A 103 -1.92 5.22 -22.99
C PRO A 103 -2.90 4.09 -23.36
N TYR A 104 -2.56 2.82 -23.10
CA TYR A 104 -3.38 1.65 -23.44
C TYR A 104 -3.68 0.81 -22.19
N PRO A 105 -4.68 1.18 -21.37
CA PRO A 105 -4.95 0.53 -20.08
C PRO A 105 -5.50 -0.91 -20.15
N TYR A 106 -5.63 -1.49 -21.34
CA TYR A 106 -6.14 -2.86 -21.54
C TYR A 106 -5.23 -3.63 -22.50
N PRO A 107 -4.65 -4.78 -22.11
CA PRO A 107 -4.14 -5.72 -23.09
C PRO A 107 -5.34 -6.30 -23.86
N TYR A 108 -5.22 -6.32 -25.19
CA TYR A 108 -6.17 -6.93 -26.12
C TYR A 108 -6.56 -8.35 -25.71
#